data_AF-A0A0B2UST4-F1
#
_entry.id   AF-A0A0B2UST4-F1
#
_cell.length_a   1.000
_cell.length_b   1.000
_cell.length_c   1.000
_cell.angle_alpha   90.00
_cell.angle_beta   90.00
_cell.angle_gamma   90.00
#
_symmetry.space_group_name_H-M   'P 1'
#
loop_
_entity.id
_entity.type
_entity.pdbx_description
1 polymer ?
#
loop_
_entity_poly.entity_id
_entity_poly.type
_entity_poly.pdbx_seq_one_letter_code
_entity_poly.pdbx_strand_id
1 'polypeptide(L)'
;MAQSSCRLPAALALRCSAPSRNLYLSALRMPLVTVASNVPDQKFPKDFNRQFTNVLAEATGKPAARISLLVTPGARLTHGGTNEPTCLITVKAIGAFSDDLNVKYSATIADFMHKSVGISPEKCIIQYMNLEPENVSNSGTTMKVLMSKK
;
A
#
# COMPACT_ATOMS: atom_id res chain seq x y z
N MET A 1 -59.14 -23.97 16.44
CA MET A 1 -59.04 -22.58 15.97
C MET A 1 -57.70 -22.01 16.41
N ALA A 2 -57.03 -21.34 15.49
CA ALA A 2 -55.63 -20.96 15.54
C ALA A 2 -55.28 -19.97 16.66
N GLN A 3 -54.05 -20.06 17.16
CA GLN A 3 -53.21 -18.90 17.47
C GLN A 3 -51.73 -19.32 17.42
N SER A 4 -51.11 -19.01 16.29
CA SER A 4 -49.68 -19.14 16.01
C SER A 4 -48.95 -17.98 16.68
N SER A 5 -48.21 -18.24 17.75
CA SER A 5 -47.27 -17.26 18.31
C SER A 5 -45.92 -17.42 17.60
N CYS A 6 -45.73 -16.63 16.55
CA CYS A 6 -44.47 -16.47 15.85
C CYS A 6 -43.41 -15.91 16.82
N ARG A 7 -42.53 -16.76 17.35
CA ARG A 7 -41.32 -16.35 18.08
C ARG A 7 -40.16 -16.33 17.09
N LEU A 8 -39.82 -15.15 16.57
CA LEU A 8 -38.51 -14.95 15.93
C LEU A 8 -37.42 -15.06 17.01
N PRO A 9 -36.39 -15.92 16.85
CA PRO A 9 -35.20 -15.80 17.67
C PRO A 9 -34.40 -14.57 17.22
N ALA A 10 -34.00 -13.79 18.22
CA ALA A 10 -33.21 -12.58 18.11
C ALA A 10 -31.99 -12.79 17.21
N ALA A 11 -31.85 -11.88 16.25
CA ALA A 11 -30.68 -11.74 15.40
C ALA A 11 -29.40 -11.85 16.23
N LEU A 12 -28.51 -12.73 15.76
CA LEU A 12 -27.12 -12.81 16.19
C LEU A 12 -26.49 -11.43 15.92
N ALA A 13 -26.53 -10.57 16.93
CA ALA A 13 -25.80 -9.32 16.94
C ALA A 13 -24.32 -9.67 16.89
N LEU A 14 -23.78 -9.79 15.67
CA LEU A 14 -22.37 -9.69 15.39
C LEU A 14 -21.91 -8.39 16.06
N ARG A 15 -21.35 -8.52 17.25
CA ARG A 15 -20.60 -7.46 17.90
C ARG A 15 -19.46 -7.14 16.96
N CYS A 16 -19.68 -6.18 16.09
CA CYS A 16 -18.62 -5.49 15.38
C CYS A 16 -17.88 -4.72 16.46
N SER A 17 -16.94 -5.40 17.14
CA SER A 17 -16.04 -4.73 18.07
C SER A 17 -15.27 -3.71 17.23
N ALA A 18 -15.50 -2.44 17.50
CA ALA A 18 -14.70 -1.37 16.91
C ALA A 18 -13.23 -1.75 17.11
N PRO A 19 -12.41 -1.79 16.04
CA PRO A 19 -11.02 -2.19 16.16
C PRO A 19 -10.34 -1.27 17.18
N SER A 20 -9.58 -1.87 18.09
CA SER A 20 -8.87 -1.18 19.18
C SER A 20 -8.21 0.10 18.66
N ARG A 21 -8.27 1.21 19.41
CA ARG A 21 -7.78 2.57 19.02
C ARG A 21 -6.43 2.59 18.30
N ASN A 22 -5.53 1.66 18.62
CA ASN A 22 -4.20 1.53 18.02
C ASN A 22 -4.25 1.02 16.55
N LEU A 23 -5.23 0.18 16.22
CA LEU A 23 -5.45 -0.35 14.86
C LEU A 23 -6.02 0.72 13.91
N TYR A 24 -6.81 1.67 14.42
CA TYR A 24 -7.40 2.74 13.60
C TYR A 24 -6.36 3.80 13.22
N LEU A 25 -5.48 4.18 14.16
CA LEU A 25 -4.35 5.09 13.90
C LEU A 25 -3.31 4.47 12.95
N SER A 26 -3.11 3.16 13.03
CA SER A 26 -2.25 2.47 12.07
C SER A 26 -2.92 2.41 10.68
N ALA A 27 -4.25 2.25 10.57
CA ALA A 27 -4.98 2.19 9.30
C ALA A 27 -5.11 3.53 8.53
N LEU A 28 -4.83 4.68 9.17
CA LEU A 28 -4.96 6.01 8.54
C LEU A 28 -3.72 6.47 7.77
N ARG A 29 -2.61 5.73 7.83
CA ARG A 29 -1.39 6.04 7.10
C ARG A 29 -1.50 5.44 5.71
N MET A 30 -1.93 6.25 4.74
CA MET A 30 -2.17 5.85 3.35
C MET A 30 -0.86 5.85 2.55
N PRO A 31 -0.31 4.68 2.19
CA PRO A 31 0.88 4.63 1.36
C PRO A 31 0.47 4.93 -0.09
N LEU A 32 1.05 5.99 -0.66
CA LEU A 32 0.97 6.32 -2.07
C LEU A 32 2.27 5.84 -2.70
N VAL A 33 2.18 4.82 -3.54
CA VAL A 33 3.33 4.20 -4.16
C VAL A 33 3.31 4.39 -5.65
N THR A 34 4.44 4.83 -6.19
CA THR A 34 4.66 4.99 -7.62
C THR A 34 5.86 4.15 -8.01
N VAL A 35 5.70 3.30 -9.01
CA VAL A 35 6.74 2.44 -9.58
C VAL A 35 6.90 2.83 -11.04
N ALA A 36 8.05 3.38 -11.39
CA ALA A 36 8.43 3.59 -12.79
C ALA A 36 9.52 2.59 -13.17
N SER A 37 9.37 1.91 -14.30
CA SER A 37 10.39 0.98 -14.81
C SER A 37 10.54 1.09 -16.32
N ASN A 38 11.76 0.84 -16.81
CA ASN A 38 12.02 0.72 -18.24
C ASN A 38 11.65 -0.66 -18.81
N VAL A 39 11.31 -1.62 -17.94
CA VAL A 39 10.86 -2.95 -18.36
C VAL A 39 9.50 -2.82 -19.07
N PRO A 40 9.33 -3.41 -20.26
CA PRO A 40 8.07 -3.33 -21.01
C PRO A 40 6.93 -4.03 -20.26
N ASP A 41 5.71 -3.52 -20.43
CA ASP A 41 4.50 -4.01 -19.76
C ASP A 41 4.28 -5.53 -19.95
N GLN A 42 4.64 -6.06 -21.12
CA GLN A 42 4.55 -7.49 -21.44
C GLN A 42 5.35 -8.40 -20.50
N LYS A 43 6.39 -7.88 -19.84
CA LYS A 43 7.20 -8.63 -18.86
C LYS A 43 6.63 -8.53 -17.44
N PHE A 44 5.66 -7.66 -17.19
CA PHE A 44 5.00 -7.58 -15.89
C PHE A 44 3.96 -8.71 -15.77
N PRO A 45 3.89 -9.39 -14.61
CA PRO A 45 2.80 -10.31 -14.31
C PRO A 45 1.45 -9.60 -14.34
N LYS A 46 0.40 -10.26 -14.84
CA LYS A 46 -0.97 -9.69 -14.88
C LYS A 46 -1.49 -9.27 -13.49
N ASP A 47 -1.09 -10.02 -12.46
CA ASP A 47 -1.47 -9.77 -11.07
C ASP A 47 -0.44 -8.93 -10.30
N PHE A 48 0.54 -8.31 -10.98
CA PHE A 48 1.63 -7.56 -10.34
C PHE A 48 1.10 -6.54 -9.33
N ASN A 49 0.11 -5.73 -9.71
CA ASN A 49 -0.42 -4.68 -8.84
C ASN A 49 -1.02 -5.24 -7.54
N ARG A 50 -1.71 -6.38 -7.64
CA ARG A 50 -2.31 -7.05 -6.48
C ARG A 50 -1.23 -7.64 -5.59
N GLN A 51 -0.25 -8.33 -6.17
CA GLN A 51 0.83 -8.96 -5.43
C GLN A 51 1.71 -7.91 -4.72
N PHE A 52 2.10 -6.86 -5.43
CA PHE A 52 2.91 -5.77 -4.87
C PHE A 52 2.18 -5.06 -3.72
N THR A 53 0.88 -4.78 -3.88
CA THR A 53 0.06 -4.21 -2.81
C THR A 53 -0.03 -5.12 -1.58
N ASN A 54 -0.16 -6.43 -1.77
CA ASN A 54 -0.19 -7.38 -0.65
C ASN A 54 1.16 -7.44 0.09
N VAL A 55 2.27 -7.48 -0.66
CA VAL A 55 3.63 -7.47 -0.09
C VAL A 55 3.86 -6.20 0.74
N LEU A 56 3.44 -5.04 0.22
CA LEU A 56 3.51 -3.80 0.98
C LEU A 56 2.58 -3.77 2.19
N ALA A 57 1.37 -4.32 2.08
CA ALA A 57 0.42 -4.41 3.18
C ALA A 57 1.00 -5.22 4.34
N GLU A 58 1.60 -6.38 4.03
CA GLU A 58 2.28 -7.23 5.00
C GLU A 58 3.50 -6.53 5.61
N ALA A 59 4.35 -5.93 4.79
CA ALA A 59 5.55 -5.23 5.26
C ALA A 59 5.21 -4.04 6.19
N THR A 60 4.22 -3.23 5.81
CA THR A 60 3.85 -2.00 6.52
C THR A 60 2.82 -2.22 7.64
N GLY A 61 2.23 -3.41 7.73
CA GLY A 61 1.13 -3.72 8.65
C GLY A 61 -0.13 -2.89 8.37
N LYS A 62 -0.32 -2.46 7.11
CA LYS A 62 -1.45 -1.61 6.68
C LYS A 62 -2.45 -2.43 5.88
N PRO A 63 -3.77 -2.13 5.97
CA PRO A 63 -4.74 -2.77 5.10
C PRO A 63 -4.44 -2.46 3.62
N ALA A 64 -4.42 -3.49 2.78
CA ALA A 64 -4.23 -3.36 1.33
C ALA A 64 -5.19 -2.33 0.70
N ALA A 65 -6.42 -2.21 1.21
CA ALA A 65 -7.43 -1.25 0.76
C ALA A 65 -7.03 0.24 0.91
N ARG A 66 -5.95 0.54 1.64
CA ARG A 66 -5.45 1.90 1.86
C ARG A 66 -4.17 2.22 1.09
N ILE A 67 -3.65 1.25 0.34
CA ILE A 67 -2.44 1.39 -0.46
C ILE A 67 -2.87 1.74 -1.88
N SER A 68 -2.37 2.89 -2.37
CA SER A 68 -2.52 3.28 -3.76
C SER A 68 -1.24 2.96 -4.51
N LEU A 69 -1.34 2.20 -5.59
CA LEU A 69 -0.20 1.82 -6.42
C LEU A 69 -0.41 2.34 -7.84
N LEU A 70 0.58 3.08 -8.34
CA LEU A 70 0.71 3.47 -9.74
C LEU A 70 1.94 2.77 -10.31
N VAL A 71 1.77 2.01 -11.39
CA VAL A 71 2.87 1.34 -12.10
C VAL A 71 2.95 1.90 -13.51
N THR A 72 4.13 2.41 -13.88
CA THR A 72 4.45 2.93 -15.20
C THR A 72 5.54 2.05 -15.82
N PRO A 73 5.17 0.96 -16.50
CA PRO A 73 6.09 0.12 -17.25
C PRO A 73 6.51 0.81 -18.56
N GLY A 74 7.61 0.38 -19.15
CA GLY A 74 8.12 0.87 -20.44
C GLY A 74 8.53 2.35 -20.44
N ALA A 75 8.81 2.93 -19.27
CA ALA A 75 9.23 4.32 -19.15
C ALA A 75 10.61 4.54 -19.77
N ARG A 76 10.87 5.76 -20.27
CA ARG A 76 12.23 6.21 -20.65
C ARG A 76 13.05 6.48 -19.39
N LEU A 77 13.49 5.40 -18.74
CA LEU A 77 14.22 5.39 -17.48
C LEU A 77 15.57 4.69 -17.68
N THR A 78 16.63 5.30 -17.18
CA THR A 78 17.98 4.72 -17.16
C THR A 78 18.58 4.88 -15.77
N HIS A 79 19.46 3.95 -15.40
CA HIS A 79 20.27 4.05 -14.19
C HIS A 79 21.74 3.96 -14.59
N GLY A 80 22.54 4.95 -14.18
CA GLY A 80 23.93 5.09 -14.64
C GLY A 80 24.08 5.23 -16.16
N GLY A 81 23.06 5.73 -16.87
CA GLY A 81 23.08 5.86 -18.33
C GLY A 81 22.89 4.54 -19.11
N THR A 82 22.67 3.42 -18.42
CA THR A 82 22.46 2.11 -19.06
C THR A 82 20.97 1.84 -19.33
N ASN A 83 20.70 1.05 -20.37
CA ASN A 83 19.35 0.56 -20.72
C ASN A 83 19.01 -0.78 -20.06
N GLU A 84 19.78 -1.19 -19.06
CA GLU A 84 19.51 -2.41 -18.32
C GLU A 84 18.22 -2.27 -17.47
N PRO A 85 17.53 -3.38 -17.15
CA PRO A 85 16.32 -3.34 -16.32
C PRO A 85 16.52 -2.56 -15.02
N THR A 86 15.74 -1.50 -14.84
CA THR A 86 15.81 -0.63 -13.66
C THR A 86 14.41 -0.14 -13.28
N CYS A 87 14.26 0.22 -12.00
CA CYS A 87 13.06 0.90 -11.52
C CYS A 87 13.39 1.99 -10.52
N LEU A 88 12.55 3.03 -10.55
CA LEU A 88 12.49 4.08 -9.54
C LEU A 88 11.15 3.95 -8.83
N ILE A 89 11.19 3.73 -7.52
CA ILE A 89 10.03 3.56 -6.68
C ILE A 89 9.97 4.70 -5.70
N THR A 90 8.80 5.30 -5.57
CA THR A 90 8.53 6.34 -4.57
C THR A 90 7.44 5.84 -3.65
N VAL A 91 7.73 5.76 -2.36
CA VAL A 91 6.77 5.37 -1.32
C VAL A 91 6.53 6.59 -0.45
N LYS A 92 5.32 7.16 -0.52
CA LYS A 92 4.91 8.30 0.30
C LYS A 92 3.89 7.85 1.32
N ALA A 93 4.02 8.25 2.57
CA ALA A 93 3.08 7.86 3.62
C ALA A 93 3.12 8.86 4.78
N ILE A 94 2.04 8.92 5.55
CA ILE A 94 1.95 9.76 6.75
C ILE A 94 2.59 8.99 7.92
N GLY A 95 3.73 9.46 8.45
CA GLY A 95 4.33 8.91 9.68
C GLY A 95 4.60 7.40 9.66
N ALA A 96 5.11 6.85 8.55
CA ALA A 96 5.31 5.40 8.37
C ALA A 96 6.78 4.99 8.16
N PHE A 97 7.71 5.94 8.12
CA PHE A 97 9.12 5.70 7.81
C PHE A 97 10.02 5.99 9.00
N SER A 98 10.97 5.08 9.23
CA SER A 98 12.11 5.21 10.14
C SER A 98 13.29 4.45 9.53
N ASP A 99 14.52 4.73 9.96
CA ASP A 99 15.72 4.12 9.37
C ASP A 99 15.64 2.58 9.38
N ASP A 100 15.28 1.98 10.53
CA ASP A 100 15.16 0.52 10.68
C ASP A 100 14.04 -0.09 9.80
N LEU A 101 12.90 0.60 9.68
CA LEU A 101 11.76 0.13 8.89
C LEU A 101 12.07 0.25 7.40
N ASN A 102 12.71 1.34 6.98
CA ASN A 102 13.06 1.59 5.59
C ASN A 102 14.03 0.53 5.07
N VAL A 103 14.94 0.02 5.89
CA VAL A 103 15.82 -1.11 5.52
C VAL A 103 14.99 -2.37 5.22
N LYS A 104 14.03 -2.71 6.09
CA LYS A 104 13.15 -3.87 5.91
C LYS A 104 12.25 -3.74 4.68
N TYR A 105 11.65 -2.57 4.48
CA TYR A 105 10.83 -2.28 3.31
C TYR A 105 11.65 -2.38 2.03
N SER A 106 12.86 -1.83 2.03
CA SER A 106 13.73 -1.83 0.85
C SER A 106 14.12 -3.24 0.44
N ALA A 107 14.50 -4.08 1.41
CA ALA A 107 14.83 -5.48 1.15
C ALA A 107 13.64 -6.24 0.55
N THR A 108 12.45 -6.06 1.13
CA THR A 108 11.21 -6.73 0.69
C THR A 108 10.80 -6.30 -0.72
N ILE A 109 10.82 -5.00 -1.00
CA ILE A 109 10.45 -4.44 -2.30
C ILE A 109 11.46 -4.87 -3.37
N ALA A 110 12.76 -4.77 -3.09
CA ALA A 110 13.80 -5.14 -4.05
C ALA A 110 13.74 -6.64 -4.41
N ASP A 111 13.54 -7.51 -3.42
CA ASP A 111 13.38 -8.95 -3.63
C ASP A 111 12.13 -9.26 -4.48
N PHE A 112 11.01 -8.57 -4.23
CA PHE A 112 9.81 -8.70 -5.05
C PHE A 112 10.03 -8.26 -6.50
N MET A 113 10.68 -7.11 -6.72
CA MET A 113 10.98 -6.60 -8.06
C MET A 113 11.94 -7.54 -8.82
N HIS A 114 12.92 -8.10 -8.11
CA HIS A 114 13.83 -9.08 -8.69
C HIS A 114 13.09 -10.33 -9.15
N LYS A 115 12.25 -10.92 -8.29
CA LYS A 115 11.47 -12.13 -8.60
C LYS A 115 10.42 -11.91 -9.68
N SER A 116 9.78 -10.74 -9.71
CA SER A 116 8.63 -10.49 -10.58
C SER A 116 9.03 -10.05 -11.99
N VAL A 117 10.04 -9.20 -12.10
CA VAL A 117 10.41 -8.54 -13.38
C VAL A 117 11.91 -8.62 -13.70
N GLY A 118 12.71 -9.30 -12.87
CA GLY A 118 14.14 -9.54 -13.13
C GLY A 118 15.02 -8.32 -12.94
N ILE A 119 14.57 -7.29 -12.21
CA ILE A 119 15.36 -6.10 -11.92
C ILE A 119 16.36 -6.42 -10.81
N SER A 120 17.64 -6.11 -11.01
CA SER A 120 18.65 -6.30 -9.96
C SER A 120 18.36 -5.36 -8.77
N PRO A 121 18.50 -5.81 -7.51
CA PRO A 121 18.35 -4.95 -6.33
C PRO A 121 19.17 -3.65 -6.39
N GLU A 122 20.37 -3.71 -7.00
CA GLU A 122 21.25 -2.55 -7.18
C GLU A 122 20.65 -1.47 -8.09
N LYS A 123 19.77 -1.87 -9.01
CA LYS A 123 19.09 -0.99 -9.98
C LYS A 123 17.64 -0.67 -9.59
N CYS A 124 17.26 -1.02 -8.35
CA CYS A 124 15.96 -0.73 -7.76
C CYS A 124 16.12 0.38 -6.71
N ILE A 125 15.89 1.63 -7.13
CA ILE A 125 16.03 2.79 -6.24
C ILE A 125 14.68 3.11 -5.60
N ILE A 126 14.65 3.21 -4.27
CA ILE A 126 13.43 3.47 -3.51
C ILE A 126 13.58 4.77 -2.71
N GLN A 127 12.65 5.70 -2.93
CA GLN A 127 12.56 6.96 -2.21
C GLN A 127 11.39 6.93 -1.21
N TYR A 128 11.69 7.10 0.07
CA TYR A 128 10.68 7.23 1.12
C TYR A 128 10.42 8.70 1.43
N MET A 129 9.14 9.11 1.46
CA MET A 129 8.75 10.49 1.77
C MET A 129 7.63 10.54 2.79
N ASN A 130 7.94 11.05 3.99
CA ASN A 130 6.92 11.33 4.98
C ASN A 130 6.02 12.49 4.50
N LEU A 131 4.71 12.30 4.59
CA LEU A 131 3.70 13.29 4.23
C LEU A 131 3.02 13.85 5.47
N GLU A 132 2.72 15.14 5.42
CA GLU A 132 1.88 15.81 6.41
C GLU A 132 0.38 15.51 6.15
N PRO A 133 -0.44 15.22 7.18
CA PRO A 133 -1.86 14.88 7.00
C PRO A 133 -2.70 15.97 6.30
N GLU A 134 -2.36 17.25 6.42
CA GLU A 134 -3.03 18.34 5.72
C GLU A 134 -2.82 18.30 4.21
N ASN A 135 -1.72 17.74 3.74
CA ASN A 135 -1.32 17.73 2.33
C ASN A 135 -1.81 16.49 1.57
N VAL A 136 -2.59 15.63 2.24
CA VAL A 136 -3.15 14.43 1.65
C VAL A 136 -4.66 14.46 1.83
N SER A 137 -5.39 14.25 0.74
CA SER A 137 -6.85 14.19 0.76
C SER A 137 -7.36 12.76 0.56
N ASN A 138 -8.51 12.49 1.15
CA ASN A 138 -9.31 11.29 0.91
C ASN A 138 -10.78 11.62 1.18
N SER A 139 -11.71 10.99 0.47
CA SER A 139 -13.15 11.10 0.75
C SER A 139 -13.66 12.54 0.78
N GLY A 140 -13.10 13.41 -0.08
CA GLY A 140 -13.49 14.82 -0.21
C GLY A 140 -12.98 15.75 0.88
N THR A 141 -12.07 15.32 1.76
CA THR A 141 -11.47 16.19 2.80
C THR A 141 -10.00 15.81 3.05
N THR A 142 -9.29 16.55 3.91
CA THR A 142 -7.88 16.26 4.24
C THR A 142 -7.76 15.20 5.32
N MET A 143 -6.64 14.49 5.34
CA MET A 143 -6.37 13.49 6.37
C MET A 143 -6.28 14.12 7.74
N LYS A 144 -5.79 15.36 7.86
CA LYS A 144 -5.83 16.10 9.12
C LYS A 144 -7.25 16.17 9.70
N VAL A 145 -8.25 16.50 8.88
CA VAL A 145 -9.66 16.56 9.31
C VAL A 145 -10.21 15.18 9.61
N LEU A 146 -9.94 14.18 8.76
CA LEU A 146 -10.40 12.80 8.97
C LEU A 146 -9.82 12.15 10.23
N MET A 147 -8.54 12.41 10.51
CA MET A 147 -7.87 11.93 11.71
C MET A 147 -8.32 12.69 12.97
N SER A 148 -8.90 13.88 12.81
CA SER A 148 -9.42 14.71 13.92
C SER A 148 -10.88 14.43 14.26
N LYS A 149 -11.67 13.90 13.30
CA LYS A 149 -13.05 13.44 13.52
C LYS A 149 -13.03 12.16 14.36
N LYS A 150 -13.01 12.34 15.68
CA LYS A 150 -13.07 11.31 16.72
C LYS A 150 -14.41 10.59 16.74
#